data_AF-A0A518CVE4-F1
#
_entry.id   AF-A0A518CVE4-F1
#
_cell.length_a   1.000
_cell.length_b   1.000
_cell.length_c   1.000
_cell.angle_alpha   90.00
_cell.angle_beta   90.00
_cell.angle_gamma   90.00
#
_symmetry.space_group_name_H-M   'P 1'
#
loop_
_entity.id
_entity.type
_entity.pdbx_description
1 polymer ?
#
loop_
_entity_poly.entity_id
_entity_poly.type
_entity_poly.pdbx_seq_one_letter_code
_entity_poly.pdbx_strand_id
1 'polypeptide(L)'
;MINGIHGMFYSSEPEALREFLRDKLGLPAKDVGHGWLIYDFTQADMGVHPTLPPMGDPGGPPSGTHSVSFTCADIAKTVEELKGRGVEFATEIEDRGYGLVIELEMPGGVRIDLYEPRY
;
A
#
# COMPACT_ATOMS: atom_id res chain seq x y z
N MET A 1 -22.38 15.18 0.84
CA MET A 1 -21.86 14.45 2.01
C MET A 1 -20.87 13.41 1.50
N ILE A 2 -19.69 13.27 2.11
CA ILE A 2 -18.66 12.30 1.72
C ILE A 2 -19.01 10.93 2.32
N ASN A 3 -18.88 9.83 1.57
CA ASN A 3 -19.32 8.48 1.98
C ASN A 3 -18.28 7.36 1.75
N GLY A 4 -17.05 7.70 1.37
CA GLY A 4 -15.97 6.73 1.13
C GLY A 4 -14.70 7.39 0.61
N ILE A 5 -13.67 6.58 0.36
CA ILE A 5 -12.39 6.97 -0.24
C ILE A 5 -12.22 6.18 -1.54
N HIS A 6 -11.73 6.85 -2.59
CA HIS A 6 -11.38 6.22 -3.86
C HIS A 6 -9.88 6.40 -4.10
N GLY A 7 -9.13 5.29 -4.07
CA GLY A 7 -7.69 5.26 -4.32
C GLY A 7 -7.36 4.65 -5.68
N MET A 8 -6.23 5.05 -6.25
CA MET A 8 -5.75 4.53 -7.54
C MET A 8 -4.24 4.30 -7.49
N PHE A 9 -3.81 3.20 -8.10
CA PHE A 9 -2.43 3.03 -8.54
C PHE A 9 -2.34 3.39 -10.02
N TYR A 10 -1.31 4.15 -10.36
CA TYR A 10 -0.93 4.43 -11.75
C TYR A 10 0.32 3.61 -12.06
N SER A 11 0.28 2.85 -13.15
CA SER A 11 1.36 1.96 -13.54
C SER A 11 1.54 1.97 -15.05
N SER A 12 2.79 1.88 -15.50
CA SER A 12 3.14 1.62 -16.89
C SER A 12 2.86 0.17 -17.31
N GLU A 13 2.58 -0.72 -16.36
CA GLU A 13 2.28 -2.14 -16.55
C GLU A 13 0.94 -2.51 -15.87
N PRO A 14 -0.19 -1.92 -16.29
CA PRO A 14 -1.44 -2.02 -15.54
C PRO A 14 -2.00 -3.44 -15.49
N GLU A 15 -1.86 -4.25 -16.55
CA GLU A 15 -2.31 -5.65 -16.56
C GLU A 15 -1.53 -6.49 -15.55
N ALA A 16 -0.18 -6.39 -15.58
CA ALA A 16 0.68 -7.12 -14.66
C ALA A 16 0.44 -6.71 -13.20
N LEU A 17 0.22 -5.42 -12.94
CA LEU A 17 -0.10 -4.93 -11.59
C LEU A 17 -1.45 -5.49 -11.11
N ARG A 18 -2.48 -5.54 -11.97
CA ARG A 18 -3.78 -6.11 -11.58
C ARG A 18 -3.70 -7.61 -11.29
N GLU A 19 -2.96 -8.36 -12.10
CA GLU A 19 -2.71 -9.78 -11.85
C GLU A 19 -1.94 -10.00 -10.54
N PHE A 20 -0.92 -9.18 -10.27
CA PHE A 20 -0.17 -9.23 -9.03
C PHE A 20 -1.06 -8.97 -7.80
N LEU A 21 -1.87 -7.91 -7.82
CA LEU A 21 -2.78 -7.57 -6.72
C LEU A 21 -3.82 -8.68 -6.46
N ARG A 22 -4.35 -9.29 -7.52
CA ARG A 22 -5.32 -10.39 -7.42
C ARG A 22 -4.68 -11.69 -6.95
N ASP A 23 -3.61 -12.13 -7.59
CA ASP A 23 -3.10 -13.50 -7.46
C ASP A 23 -1.99 -13.62 -6.42
N LYS A 24 -1.14 -12.60 -6.28
CA LYS A 24 -0.03 -12.59 -5.32
C LYS A 24 -0.47 -12.05 -3.98
N LEU A 25 -1.06 -10.85 -3.96
CA LEU A 25 -1.56 -10.28 -2.72
C LEU A 25 -2.89 -10.92 -2.28
N GLY A 26 -3.60 -11.60 -3.18
CA GLY A 26 -4.85 -12.29 -2.84
C GLY A 26 -5.98 -11.32 -2.49
N LEU A 27 -5.94 -10.09 -3.01
CA LEU A 27 -6.93 -9.08 -2.67
C LEU A 27 -8.28 -9.42 -3.30
N PRO A 28 -9.38 -9.36 -2.52
CA PRO A 28 -10.71 -9.57 -3.06
C PRO A 28 -11.02 -8.47 -4.07
N ALA A 29 -11.39 -8.87 -5.28
CA ALA A 29 -11.64 -7.95 -6.37
C ALA A 29 -12.90 -8.30 -7.15
N LYS A 30 -13.60 -7.27 -7.62
CA LYS A 30 -14.69 -7.35 -8.58
C LYS A 30 -14.21 -6.83 -9.93
N ASP A 31 -14.30 -7.65 -10.96
CA ASP A 31 -14.11 -7.20 -12.34
C ASP A 31 -15.36 -6.45 -12.82
N VAL A 32 -15.19 -5.18 -13.21
CA VAL A 32 -16.26 -4.32 -13.74
C VAL A 32 -16.25 -4.25 -15.28
N GLY A 33 -15.49 -5.11 -15.93
CA GLY A 33 -15.38 -5.27 -17.38
C GLY A 33 -13.96 -5.02 -17.86
N HIS A 34 -13.54 -5.77 -18.89
CA HIS A 34 -12.23 -5.62 -19.56
C HIS A 34 -11.02 -5.69 -18.61
N GLY A 35 -11.12 -6.46 -17.52
CA GLY A 35 -10.04 -6.59 -16.54
C GLY A 35 -9.87 -5.37 -15.64
N TRP A 36 -10.87 -4.49 -15.55
CA TRP A 36 -10.87 -3.39 -14.59
C TRP A 36 -11.31 -3.92 -13.23
N LEU A 37 -10.35 -4.07 -12.33
CA LEU A 37 -10.58 -4.64 -10.99
C LEU A 37 -10.84 -3.52 -9.97
N ILE A 38 -11.92 -3.66 -9.20
CA ILE A 38 -12.22 -2.87 -8.00
C ILE A 38 -11.99 -3.75 -6.78
N TYR A 39 -11.16 -3.29 -5.85
CA TYR A 39 -10.82 -4.02 -4.63
C TYR A 39 -11.66 -3.51 -3.46
N ASP A 40 -12.42 -4.41 -2.86
CA ASP A 40 -13.38 -4.06 -1.81
C ASP A 40 -12.71 -4.12 -0.43
N PHE A 41 -12.31 -2.96 0.08
CA PHE A 41 -11.79 -2.81 1.44
C PHE A 41 -12.90 -2.31 2.37
N THR A 42 -13.10 -2.99 3.50
CA THR A 42 -14.10 -2.61 4.53
C THR A 42 -13.52 -1.70 5.60
N GLN A 43 -12.19 -1.62 5.69
CA GLN A 43 -11.46 -0.80 6.64
C GLN A 43 -10.50 0.12 5.87
N ALA A 44 -10.48 1.39 6.25
CA ALA A 44 -9.54 2.37 5.75
C ALA A 44 -9.34 3.46 6.81
N ASP A 45 -8.12 3.95 6.91
CA ASP A 45 -7.77 5.15 7.64
C ASP A 45 -7.23 6.22 6.68
N MET A 46 -7.31 7.48 7.11
CA MET A 46 -6.75 8.60 6.36
C MET A 46 -6.13 9.58 7.34
N GLY A 47 -4.83 9.81 7.18
CA GLY A 47 -4.06 10.77 7.95
C GLY A 47 -3.66 11.97 7.11
N VAL A 48 -3.22 13.02 7.80
CA VAL A 48 -2.54 14.17 7.18
C VAL A 48 -1.14 14.20 7.75
N HIS A 49 -0.14 13.93 6.91
CA HIS A 49 1.26 14.05 7.28
C HIS A 49 1.75 15.48 6.98
N PRO A 50 2.54 16.12 7.87
CA PRO A 50 3.14 17.40 7.56
C PRO A 50 4.14 17.27 6.40
N THR A 51 4.16 18.25 5.49
CA THR A 51 5.11 18.28 4.37
C THR A 51 6.46 18.88 4.77
N LEU A 52 6.49 19.60 5.88
CA LEU A 52 7.69 20.16 6.50
C LEU A 52 7.96 19.41 7.81
N PRO A 53 9.14 18.81 8.00
CA PRO A 53 9.46 18.12 9.23
C PRO A 53 9.64 19.11 10.40
N PRO A 54 9.49 18.64 11.65
CA PRO A 54 9.87 19.42 12.82
C PRO A 54 11.39 19.72 12.76
N MET A 55 11.73 21.01 12.67
CA MET A 55 13.08 21.61 12.52
C MET A 55 14.23 20.70 12.08
N GLY A 56 14.67 20.85 10.82
CA GLY A 56 16.05 20.58 10.40
C GLY A 56 16.25 19.48 9.36
N ASP A 57 15.24 18.67 9.07
CA ASP A 57 15.33 17.62 8.04
C ASP A 57 14.85 18.19 6.68
N PRO A 58 15.58 18.02 5.56
CA PRO A 58 15.06 18.39 4.26
C PRO A 58 14.19 17.25 3.69
N GLY A 59 12.90 17.52 3.47
CA GLY A 59 12.17 16.83 2.40
C GLY A 59 11.11 15.81 2.84
N GLY A 60 10.01 16.31 3.39
CA GLY A 60 8.73 15.62 3.22
C GLY A 60 8.22 15.74 1.78
N PRO A 61 7.26 14.90 1.36
CA PRO A 61 6.65 15.04 0.04
C PRO A 61 5.96 16.42 -0.09
N PRO A 62 5.89 16.99 -1.31
CA PRO A 62 5.23 18.27 -1.51
C PRO A 62 3.74 18.21 -1.15
N SER A 63 3.17 19.37 -0.80
CA SER A 63 1.73 19.48 -0.56
C SER A 63 0.93 19.03 -1.78
N GLY A 64 -0.04 18.15 -1.56
CA GLY A 64 -0.83 17.52 -2.63
C GLY A 64 -0.32 16.14 -3.06
N THR A 65 0.79 15.66 -2.52
CA THR A 65 1.15 14.25 -2.67
C THR A 65 0.14 13.36 -1.95
N HIS A 66 -0.27 12.29 -2.62
CA HIS A 66 -1.14 11.26 -2.08
C HIS A 66 -0.40 9.92 -2.14
N SER A 67 -0.53 9.13 -1.08
CA SER A 67 0.02 7.79 -0.99
C SER A 67 -1.08 6.80 -0.61
N VAL A 68 -0.92 5.56 -1.06
CA VAL A 68 -1.77 4.42 -0.70
C VAL A 68 -0.88 3.37 -0.09
N SER A 69 -1.32 2.81 1.04
CA SER A 69 -0.63 1.74 1.77
C SER A 69 -1.65 0.66 2.10
N PHE A 70 -1.18 -0.58 2.30
CA PHE A 70 -2.02 -1.66 2.83
C PHE A 70 -1.76 -1.86 4.31
N THR A 71 -2.81 -2.22 5.06
CA THR A 71 -2.72 -2.56 6.48
C THR A 71 -2.88 -4.05 6.72
N CYS A 72 -2.28 -4.54 7.80
CA CYS A 72 -2.47 -5.92 8.27
C CYS A 72 -2.46 -5.97 9.81
N ALA A 73 -2.95 -7.08 10.37
CA ALA A 73 -3.01 -7.29 11.82
C ALA A 73 -1.73 -7.91 12.42
N ASP A 74 -0.89 -8.54 11.58
CA ASP A 74 0.38 -9.17 11.97
C ASP A 74 1.32 -9.10 10.76
N ILE A 75 2.27 -8.17 10.79
CA ILE A 75 3.16 -7.93 9.65
C ILE A 75 4.13 -9.07 9.43
N ALA A 76 4.60 -9.74 10.47
CA ALA A 76 5.57 -10.83 10.36
C ALA A 76 4.96 -12.01 9.63
N LYS A 77 3.76 -12.43 10.07
CA LYS A 77 2.98 -13.49 9.42
C LYS A 77 2.59 -13.11 7.99
N THR A 78 2.12 -11.88 7.77
CA THR A 78 1.71 -11.42 6.43
C THR A 78 2.89 -11.44 5.46
N VAL A 79 4.06 -10.95 5.88
CA VAL A 79 5.28 -10.97 5.06
C VAL A 79 5.72 -12.40 4.74
N GLU A 80 5.69 -13.32 5.70
CA GLU A 80 6.01 -14.73 5.45
C GLU A 80 5.09 -15.35 4.40
N GLU A 81 3.77 -15.16 4.53
CA GLU A 81 2.78 -15.67 3.58
C GLU A 81 2.97 -15.09 2.18
N LEU A 82 3.23 -13.78 2.08
CA LEU A 82 3.44 -13.10 0.80
C LEU A 82 4.75 -13.52 0.14
N LYS A 83 5.85 -13.65 0.90
CA LYS A 83 7.10 -14.23 0.40
C LYS A 83 6.89 -15.64 -0.14
N GLY A 84 6.08 -16.46 0.53
CA GLY A 84 5.67 -17.79 0.04
C GLY A 84 4.92 -17.78 -1.30
N ARG A 85 4.28 -16.65 -1.66
CA ARG A 85 3.61 -16.45 -2.95
C ARG A 85 4.54 -15.82 -4.01
N GLY A 86 5.79 -15.54 -3.66
CA GLY A 86 6.79 -14.92 -4.55
C GLY A 86 6.68 -13.39 -4.62
N VAL A 87 6.21 -12.75 -3.55
CA VAL A 87 6.25 -11.29 -3.39
C VAL A 87 7.61 -10.87 -2.85
N GLU A 88 8.18 -9.83 -3.45
CA GLU A 88 9.44 -9.23 -3.02
C GLU A 88 9.20 -7.93 -2.25
N PHE A 89 10.13 -7.61 -1.37
CA PHE A 89 10.09 -6.43 -0.51
C PHE A 89 11.39 -5.65 -0.69
N ALA A 90 11.28 -4.33 -0.79
CA ALA A 90 12.42 -3.44 -1.01
C ALA A 90 13.20 -3.12 0.27
N THR A 91 12.57 -3.33 1.44
CA THR A 91 13.16 -3.08 2.76
C THR A 91 12.91 -4.24 3.72
N GLU A 92 13.54 -4.17 4.89
CA GLU A 92 13.18 -4.98 6.05
C GLU A 92 12.00 -4.34 6.82
N ILE A 93 11.42 -5.09 7.76
CA ILE A 93 10.40 -4.57 8.68
C ILE A 93 11.04 -3.56 9.63
N GLU A 94 10.49 -2.36 9.69
CA GLU A 94 10.95 -1.24 10.52
C GLU A 94 9.84 -0.78 11.48
N ASP A 95 10.20 -0.46 12.73
CA ASP A 95 9.28 0.21 13.66
C ASP A 95 9.38 1.73 13.47
N ARG A 96 8.32 2.35 12.94
CA ARG A 96 8.25 3.80 12.71
C ARG A 96 7.51 4.55 13.83
N GLY A 97 7.31 3.93 14.99
CA GLY A 97 6.66 4.50 16.16
C GLY A 97 5.13 4.52 16.10
N TYR A 98 4.54 4.74 14.91
CA TYR A 98 3.09 4.61 14.68
C TYR A 98 2.66 3.20 14.25
N GLY A 99 3.63 2.34 13.91
CA GLY A 99 3.39 1.00 13.40
C GLY A 99 4.67 0.33 12.90
N LEU A 100 4.56 -0.97 12.60
CA LEU A 100 5.60 -1.69 11.87
C LEU A 100 5.36 -1.55 10.37
N VAL A 101 6.40 -1.31 9.58
CA VAL A 101 6.30 -0.99 8.16
C VAL A 101 7.33 -1.76 7.33
N ILE A 102 6.94 -2.20 6.14
CA ILE A 102 7.85 -2.75 5.12
C ILE A 102 7.43 -2.25 3.73
N GLU A 103 8.38 -1.92 2.85
CA GLU A 103 8.09 -1.47 1.49
C GLU A 103 7.94 -2.66 0.53
N LEU A 104 6.79 -2.74 -0.14
CA LEU A 104 6.44 -3.72 -1.15
C LEU A 104 6.83 -3.19 -2.54
N GLU A 105 7.43 -4.03 -3.39
CA GLU A 105 7.66 -3.71 -4.80
C GLU A 105 6.66 -4.46 -5.69
N MET A 106 5.99 -3.73 -6.59
CA MET A 106 4.96 -4.24 -7.48
C MET A 106 5.27 -3.92 -8.95
N PRO A 107 4.66 -4.62 -9.93
CA PRO A 107 4.89 -4.39 -11.35
C PRO A 107 4.71 -2.93 -11.79
N GLY A 108 5.52 -2.49 -12.76
CA GLY A 108 5.60 -1.10 -13.19
C GLY A 108 6.34 -0.18 -12.23
N GLY A 109 7.14 -0.73 -11.32
CA GLY A 109 7.94 0.02 -10.34
C GLY A 109 7.12 0.69 -9.25
N VAL A 110 5.89 0.22 -9.02
CA VAL A 110 5.01 0.78 -7.98
C VAL A 110 5.49 0.28 -6.62
N ARG A 111 5.76 1.20 -5.71
CA ARG A 111 6.18 0.92 -4.35
C ARG A 111 5.20 1.49 -3.35
N ILE A 112 4.84 0.68 -2.36
CA ILE A 112 3.90 1.05 -1.31
C ILE A 112 4.33 0.44 0.02
N ASP A 113 3.86 1.05 1.11
CA ASP A 113 4.02 0.46 2.44
C ASP A 113 2.95 -0.62 2.67
N LEU A 114 3.38 -1.77 3.21
CA LEU A 114 2.54 -2.67 3.99
C LEU A 114 2.83 -2.39 5.47
N TYR A 115 1.81 -2.11 6.28
CA TYR A 115 2.04 -1.76 7.67
C TYR A 115 1.05 -2.36 8.67
N GLU A 116 1.52 -2.59 9.90
CA GLU A 116 0.72 -2.99 11.06
C GLU A 116 0.58 -1.76 11.98
N PRO A 117 -0.62 -1.16 12.10
CA PRO A 117 -0.85 -0.01 12.98
C PRO A 117 -0.72 -0.41 14.45
N ARG A 118 -0.14 0.48 15.28
CA ARG A 118 0.10 0.25 16.72
C ARG A 118 -0.55 1.29 17.66
N TYR A 119 -1.53 2.03 17.16
CA TYR A 119 -2.22 3.11 17.88
C TYR A 119 -3.64 2.73 18.31
#